data_AF-A0A0F3GPE2-F1
#
_entry.id   AF-A0A0F3GPE2-F1
#
_cell.length_a   1.000
_cell.length_b   1.000
_cell.length_c   1.000
_cell.angle_alpha   90.00
_cell.angle_beta   90.00
_cell.angle_gamma   90.00
#
_symmetry.space_group_name_H-M   'P 1'
#
loop_
_entity.id
_entity.type
_entity.pdbx_description
1 polymer ?
#
loop_
_entity_poly.entity_id
_entity_poly.type
_entity_poly.pdbx_seq_one_letter_code
_entity_poly.pdbx_strand_id
1 'polypeptide(L)'
;MLVLSCTGTLMAETVSLPQTGQTSCWDSQGELISCAGTMQDGAIKAGVAWPNPRFKDNGNRTVTDNLTGLVWPKDTNVPAVDTCKGGNNMTWQAVLDYVKCLNSATYLGHTDWRLPNVNELESLVNAQEANQSAWLNVQMGTNVEPGFYWSCTTNSGDKFHAWYVDMGDGSVSAYYNKESLLYVWPVRSGQSGAFGNSLVWSTGQTTKYAEGDDGALRKGMAWPKPRFKDNGNQTVTDNLTGLVWSKDAGTPTVGACKGIRRTSGWQKTLDYVKCFTRIDENACKSIGKARAMNWQNAMDYIGCLNGTNYLGRDDWRLPNRKELMSLVDRGGFMPPLPSGHPFKNVQTAADRWYVTSTTSVGRGTAGVWFVYMSGGGYVDVMGKHSNVFYVWPVSGRR
;
A
#
# COMPACT_ATOMS: atom_id res chain seq x y z
N MET A 1 -22.16 -21.31 41.99
CA MET A 1 -21.37 -20.34 41.22
C MET A 1 -21.64 -20.64 39.76
N LEU A 2 -22.43 -19.81 39.09
CA LEU A 2 -22.87 -20.04 37.70
C LEU A 2 -21.67 -19.82 36.78
N VAL A 3 -21.27 -20.84 36.03
CA VAL A 3 -20.28 -20.69 34.95
C VAL A 3 -21.03 -20.17 33.73
N LEU A 4 -20.89 -18.88 33.44
CA LEU A 4 -21.37 -18.29 32.19
C LEU A 4 -20.38 -18.68 31.07
N SER A 5 -20.72 -19.72 30.31
CA SER A 5 -20.01 -20.02 29.05
C SER A 5 -20.46 -19.02 27.99
N CYS A 6 -19.66 -17.97 27.79
CA CYS A 6 -19.87 -17.03 26.70
C CYS A 6 -19.35 -17.67 25.40
N THR A 7 -20.22 -18.35 24.66
CA THR A 7 -19.96 -18.69 23.25
C THR A 7 -20.08 -17.41 22.43
N GLY A 8 -19.04 -16.59 22.48
CA GLY A 8 -18.91 -15.45 21.58
C GLY A 8 -18.67 -15.97 20.17
N THR A 9 -19.64 -15.78 19.28
CA THR A 9 -19.41 -15.84 17.84
C THR A 9 -18.30 -14.82 17.53
N LEU A 10 -17.10 -15.28 17.14
CA LEU A 10 -16.05 -14.39 16.65
C LEU A 10 -16.63 -13.64 15.43
N MET A 11 -16.97 -12.37 15.62
CA MET A 11 -17.14 -11.45 14.50
C MET A 11 -15.80 -11.45 13.74
N ALA A 12 -15.84 -11.68 12.43
CA ALA A 12 -14.65 -11.51 11.60
C ALA A 12 -14.15 -10.07 11.79
N GLU A 13 -12.99 -9.90 12.42
CA GLU A 13 -12.43 -8.58 12.66
C GLU A 13 -12.01 -7.97 11.31
N THR A 14 -12.62 -6.84 10.96
CA THR A 14 -12.20 -6.01 9.82
C THR A 14 -11.04 -5.12 10.26
N VAL A 15 -10.02 -4.89 9.46
CA VAL A 15 -9.06 -3.79 9.65
C VAL A 15 -9.66 -2.48 9.14
N SER A 16 -9.45 -1.39 9.87
CA SER A 16 -9.66 -0.05 9.33
C SER A 16 -8.34 0.52 8.82
N LEU A 17 -8.20 0.66 7.51
CA LEU A 17 -6.98 1.22 6.91
C LEU A 17 -6.76 2.67 7.40
N PRO A 18 -5.54 3.04 7.80
CA PRO A 18 -5.26 4.41 8.20
C PRO A 18 -5.16 5.34 7.00
N GLN A 19 -5.40 6.62 7.22
CA GLN A 19 -5.06 7.67 6.25
C GLN A 19 -3.59 7.58 5.84
N THR A 20 -3.27 8.05 4.64
CA THR A 20 -1.89 8.07 4.10
C THR A 20 -1.02 9.16 4.71
N GLY A 21 -1.64 10.14 5.37
CA GLY A 21 -1.00 11.37 5.85
C GLY A 21 -1.06 12.53 4.85
N GLN A 22 -1.44 12.28 3.58
CA GLN A 22 -1.56 13.33 2.57
C GLN A 22 -2.68 14.32 2.91
N THR A 23 -2.37 15.61 2.87
CA THR A 23 -3.32 16.69 3.18
C THR A 23 -3.46 17.75 2.10
N SER A 24 -2.47 17.83 1.20
CA SER A 24 -2.44 18.77 0.08
C SER A 24 -2.82 18.08 -1.24
N CYS A 25 -3.15 18.89 -2.24
CA CYS A 25 -3.56 18.44 -3.57
C CYS A 25 -2.75 19.18 -4.63
N TRP A 26 -2.44 18.49 -5.72
CA TRP A 26 -1.61 19.03 -6.80
C TRP A 26 -2.19 18.69 -8.16
N ASP A 27 -2.01 19.57 -9.12
CA ASP A 27 -2.39 19.31 -10.51
C ASP A 27 -1.46 18.28 -11.19
N SER A 28 -1.60 18.13 -12.52
CA SER A 28 -0.83 17.17 -13.29
C SER A 28 0.63 17.57 -13.54
N GLN A 29 0.96 18.84 -13.31
CA GLN A 29 2.29 19.44 -13.45
C GLN A 29 3.02 19.49 -12.10
N GLY A 30 2.29 19.24 -11.00
CA GLY A 30 2.83 19.23 -9.64
C GLY A 30 2.65 20.55 -8.91
N GLU A 31 1.89 21.49 -9.46
CA GLU A 31 1.58 22.75 -8.79
C GLU A 31 0.52 22.54 -7.72
N LEU A 32 0.69 23.23 -6.59
CA LEU A 32 -0.23 23.15 -5.46
C LEU A 32 -1.58 23.78 -5.84
N ILE A 33 -2.67 23.06 -5.59
CA ILE A 33 -4.03 23.52 -5.85
C ILE A 33 -4.92 23.36 -4.62
N SER A 34 -6.09 24.01 -4.63
CA SER A 34 -7.13 23.74 -3.64
C SER A 34 -7.60 22.29 -3.74
N CYS A 35 -7.75 21.61 -2.60
CA CYS A 35 -8.26 20.25 -2.56
C CYS A 35 -9.76 20.14 -2.84
N ALA A 36 -10.53 21.22 -2.71
CA ALA A 36 -11.98 21.20 -2.84
C ALA A 36 -12.41 20.63 -4.20
N GLY A 37 -13.23 19.57 -4.18
CA GLY A 37 -13.76 18.93 -5.38
C GLY A 37 -12.79 18.08 -6.20
N THR A 38 -11.52 17.96 -5.78
CA THR A 38 -10.49 17.27 -6.59
C THR A 38 -10.53 15.74 -6.49
N MET A 39 -11.18 15.18 -5.46
CA MET A 39 -11.18 13.74 -5.14
C MET A 39 -9.78 13.12 -4.97
N GLN A 40 -8.74 13.94 -4.80
CA GLN A 40 -7.40 13.48 -4.45
C GLN A 40 -7.34 12.94 -3.02
N ASP A 41 -6.30 12.20 -2.69
CA ASP A 41 -6.10 11.66 -1.35
C ASP A 41 -6.07 12.77 -0.29
N GLY A 42 -5.42 13.90 -0.56
CA GLY A 42 -5.44 15.08 0.32
C GLY A 42 -6.83 15.71 0.52
N ALA A 43 -7.75 15.50 -0.42
CA ALA A 43 -9.13 16.00 -0.34
C ALA A 43 -10.05 15.02 0.40
N ILE A 44 -9.94 13.72 0.08
CA ILE A 44 -10.81 12.68 0.64
C ILE A 44 -10.34 12.27 2.03
N LYS A 45 -9.01 12.11 2.22
CA LYS A 45 -8.38 11.60 3.43
C LYS A 45 -9.06 10.31 3.91
N ALA A 46 -9.25 9.36 2.99
CA ALA A 46 -9.95 8.12 3.29
C ALA A 46 -9.20 7.29 4.32
N GLY A 47 -9.93 6.78 5.32
CA GLY A 47 -9.41 5.89 6.35
C GLY A 47 -9.33 6.52 7.74
N VAL A 48 -8.77 5.79 8.69
CA VAL A 48 -8.65 6.23 10.09
C VAL A 48 -7.64 7.36 10.19
N ALA A 49 -8.10 8.50 10.70
CA ALA A 49 -7.24 9.62 11.05
C ALA A 49 -6.19 9.20 12.08
N TRP A 50 -4.97 9.72 11.94
CA TRP A 50 -3.89 9.37 12.86
C TRP A 50 -4.18 9.92 14.27
N PRO A 51 -3.85 9.16 15.32
CA PRO A 51 -3.94 9.69 16.68
C PRO A 51 -2.92 10.82 16.89
N ASN A 52 -3.21 11.73 17.82
CA ASN A 52 -2.29 12.77 18.24
C ASN A 52 -2.01 12.65 19.75
N PRO A 53 -0.78 12.31 20.18
CA PRO A 53 0.38 12.01 19.35
C PRO A 53 0.27 10.63 18.67
N ARG A 54 0.81 10.52 17.45
CA ARG A 54 0.93 9.22 16.77
C ARG A 54 2.02 8.37 17.40
N PHE A 55 3.18 8.95 17.60
CA PHE A 55 4.33 8.27 18.18
C PHE A 55 4.54 8.72 19.62
N LYS A 56 4.58 7.75 20.54
CA LYS A 56 4.76 8.00 21.97
C LYS A 56 6.08 7.43 22.44
N ASP A 57 6.96 8.31 22.90
CA ASP A 57 8.17 7.91 23.62
C ASP A 57 7.82 7.17 24.92
N ASN A 58 8.40 6.00 25.11
CA ASN A 58 8.19 5.18 26.30
C ASN A 58 9.23 5.47 27.41
N GLY A 59 10.20 6.36 27.18
CA GLY A 59 11.24 6.71 28.15
C GLY A 59 12.30 5.63 28.37
N ASN A 60 12.27 4.55 27.60
CA ASN A 60 13.15 3.39 27.70
C ASN A 60 13.91 3.11 26.39
N ARG A 61 14.10 4.14 25.55
CA ARG A 61 14.68 4.07 24.20
C ARG A 61 13.83 3.32 23.18
N THR A 62 12.54 3.08 23.48
CA THR A 62 11.54 2.62 22.51
C THR A 62 10.45 3.65 22.30
N VAL A 63 9.75 3.56 21.17
CA VAL A 63 8.59 4.37 20.82
C VAL A 63 7.43 3.46 20.45
N THR A 64 6.25 3.77 20.97
CA THR A 64 4.99 3.15 20.56
C THR A 64 4.38 3.95 19.42
N ASP A 65 4.10 3.32 18.28
CA ASP A 65 3.19 3.86 17.27
C ASP A 65 1.75 3.61 17.72
N ASN A 66 1.08 4.62 18.28
CA ASN A 66 -0.29 4.54 18.76
C ASN A 66 -1.28 4.21 17.64
N LEU A 67 -0.93 4.44 16.37
CA LEU A 67 -1.79 4.07 15.25
C LEU A 67 -1.90 2.56 15.10
N THR A 68 -0.74 1.88 15.09
CA THR A 68 -0.65 0.43 14.79
C THR A 68 -0.54 -0.43 16.04
N GLY A 69 -0.19 0.16 17.18
CA GLY A 69 0.18 -0.55 18.41
C GLY A 69 1.57 -1.19 18.34
N LEU A 70 2.36 -0.97 17.29
CA LEU A 70 3.72 -1.51 17.17
C LEU A 70 4.71 -0.70 18.02
N VAL A 71 5.76 -1.36 18.49
CA VAL A 71 6.83 -0.71 19.26
C VAL A 71 8.17 -0.87 18.54
N TRP A 72 8.89 0.24 18.44
CA TRP A 72 10.12 0.37 17.66
C TRP A 72 11.25 0.87 18.57
N PRO A 73 12.51 0.44 18.39
CA PRO A 73 13.65 1.14 18.96
C PRO A 73 13.72 2.56 18.41
N LYS A 74 14.13 3.51 19.24
CA LYS A 74 14.39 4.90 18.83
C LYS A 74 15.56 4.99 17.86
N ASP A 75 16.66 4.36 18.20
CA ASP A 75 17.85 4.35 17.34
C ASP A 75 17.69 3.29 16.26
N THR A 76 17.72 3.71 15.00
CA THR A 76 17.59 2.79 13.86
C THR A 76 18.94 2.29 13.34
N ASN A 77 20.03 2.78 13.93
CA ASN A 77 21.28 2.06 13.82
C ASN A 77 21.12 0.67 14.40
N VAL A 78 21.99 -0.23 13.96
CA VAL A 78 22.04 -1.59 14.43
C VAL A 78 23.18 -1.67 15.43
N PRO A 79 22.94 -1.39 16.74
CA PRO A 79 24.02 -1.27 17.71
C PRO A 79 24.71 -2.60 17.97
N ALA A 80 25.97 -2.55 18.40
CA ALA A 80 26.55 -3.71 19.07
C ALA A 80 25.89 -3.83 20.47
N VAL A 81 25.36 -5.00 20.79
CA VAL A 81 24.69 -5.29 22.07
C VAL A 81 25.21 -6.62 22.57
N ASP A 82 25.91 -6.64 23.70
CA ASP A 82 26.59 -7.83 24.22
C ASP A 82 27.46 -8.51 23.15
N THR A 83 27.10 -9.73 22.73
CA THR A 83 27.79 -10.49 21.68
C THR A 83 27.23 -10.23 20.28
N CYS A 84 26.12 -9.51 20.17
CA CYS A 84 25.46 -9.20 18.91
C CYS A 84 26.28 -8.15 18.16
N LYS A 85 26.82 -8.56 17.01
CA LYS A 85 27.54 -7.66 16.11
C LYS A 85 26.52 -6.83 15.33
N GLY A 86 26.45 -5.55 15.65
CA GLY A 86 25.70 -4.56 14.90
C GLY A 86 26.38 -4.18 13.57
N GLY A 87 25.83 -3.17 12.90
CA GLY A 87 26.33 -2.63 11.63
C GLY A 87 25.25 -1.87 10.87
N ASN A 88 25.58 -0.68 10.32
CA ASN A 88 24.58 0.22 9.71
C ASN A 88 23.73 -0.44 8.61
N ASN A 89 24.27 -1.45 7.95
CA ASN A 89 23.58 -2.24 6.94
C ASN A 89 24.02 -3.71 7.01
N MET A 90 23.11 -4.60 6.63
CA MET A 90 23.30 -6.05 6.76
C MET A 90 22.65 -6.78 5.59
N THR A 91 23.19 -7.96 5.27
CA THR A 91 22.51 -8.91 4.37
C THR A 91 21.27 -9.45 5.06
N TRP A 92 20.27 -9.86 4.27
CA TRP A 92 18.97 -10.25 4.81
C TRP A 92 19.07 -11.40 5.83
N GLN A 93 19.91 -12.40 5.57
CA GLN A 93 20.13 -13.51 6.51
C GLN A 93 20.84 -13.04 7.79
N ALA A 94 21.84 -12.15 7.67
CA ALA A 94 22.53 -11.60 8.83
C ALA A 94 21.57 -10.81 9.75
N VAL A 95 20.57 -10.12 9.19
CA VAL A 95 19.53 -9.44 9.97
C VAL A 95 18.71 -10.41 10.81
N LEU A 96 18.27 -11.53 10.22
CA LEU A 96 17.47 -12.51 10.95
C LEU A 96 18.25 -13.11 12.12
N ASP A 97 19.55 -13.35 11.94
CA ASP A 97 20.41 -13.86 13.01
C ASP A 97 20.75 -12.79 14.04
N TYR A 98 20.93 -11.54 13.62
CA TYR A 98 21.10 -10.41 14.52
C TYR A 98 19.88 -10.21 15.43
N VAL A 99 18.66 -10.29 14.89
CA VAL A 99 17.43 -10.16 15.70
C VAL A 99 17.28 -11.31 16.70
N LYS A 100 17.64 -12.55 16.33
CA LYS A 100 17.71 -13.66 17.30
C LYS A 100 18.69 -13.34 18.42
N CYS A 101 19.85 -12.76 18.09
CA CYS A 101 20.83 -12.35 19.08
C CYS A 101 20.28 -11.27 20.02
N LEU A 102 19.62 -10.24 19.48
CA LEU A 102 18.97 -9.18 20.29
C LEU A 102 18.00 -9.77 21.32
N ASN A 103 17.23 -10.79 20.92
CA ASN A 103 16.31 -11.47 21.83
C ASN A 103 17.03 -12.24 22.94
N SER A 104 18.15 -12.92 22.63
CA SER A 104 18.99 -13.56 23.64
C SER A 104 19.64 -12.56 24.61
N ALA A 105 19.99 -11.37 24.11
CA ALA A 105 20.56 -10.27 24.89
C ALA A 105 19.52 -9.44 25.67
N THR A 106 18.23 -9.79 25.58
CA THR A 106 17.13 -9.00 26.20
C THR A 106 17.22 -7.52 25.83
N TYR A 107 17.47 -7.23 24.55
CA TYR A 107 17.70 -5.87 24.06
C TYR A 107 16.54 -4.93 24.44
N LEU A 108 16.90 -3.82 25.09
CA LEU A 108 15.95 -2.83 25.65
C LEU A 108 14.89 -3.44 26.59
N GLY A 109 15.22 -4.53 27.29
CA GLY A 109 14.31 -5.21 28.21
C GLY A 109 13.32 -6.17 27.54
N HIS A 110 13.54 -6.51 26.27
CA HIS A 110 12.59 -7.29 25.46
C HIS A 110 13.26 -8.45 24.71
N THR A 111 12.50 -9.51 24.50
CA THR A 111 12.95 -10.78 23.89
C THR A 111 12.07 -11.22 22.70
N ASP A 112 11.23 -10.33 22.20
CA ASP A 112 10.22 -10.55 21.16
C ASP A 112 10.41 -9.63 19.93
N TRP A 113 11.64 -9.16 19.72
CA TRP A 113 12.02 -8.43 18.51
C TRP A 113 11.94 -9.33 17.28
N ARG A 114 11.51 -8.76 16.16
CA ARG A 114 11.52 -9.36 14.82
C ARG A 114 11.95 -8.32 13.79
N LEU A 115 12.38 -8.77 12.62
CA LEU A 115 12.38 -7.90 11.44
C LEU A 115 10.92 -7.69 11.00
N PRO A 116 10.45 -6.43 10.78
CA PRO A 116 9.08 -6.15 10.36
C PRO A 116 8.76 -6.83 9.03
N ASN A 117 7.51 -7.23 8.85
CA ASN A 117 7.04 -7.55 7.49
C ASN A 117 6.84 -6.26 6.67
N VAL A 118 6.68 -6.39 5.35
CA VAL A 118 6.64 -5.21 4.47
C VAL A 118 5.46 -4.26 4.76
N ASN A 119 4.34 -4.79 5.25
CA ASN A 119 3.18 -3.95 5.63
C ASN A 119 3.44 -3.20 6.95
N GLU A 120 4.11 -3.82 7.91
CA GLU A 120 4.50 -3.19 9.18
C GLU A 120 5.48 -2.03 8.90
N LEU A 121 6.44 -2.25 8.01
CA LEU A 121 7.42 -1.23 7.64
C LEU A 121 6.79 -0.08 6.82
N GLU A 122 5.93 -0.39 5.83
CA GLU A 122 5.23 0.66 5.07
C GLU A 122 4.26 1.48 5.94
N SER A 123 3.74 0.92 7.03
CA SER A 123 2.84 1.64 7.92
C SER A 123 3.44 2.95 8.46
N LEU A 124 4.79 3.03 8.53
CA LEU A 124 5.53 4.23 8.94
C LEU A 124 5.49 5.35 7.90
N VAL A 125 5.17 5.09 6.63
CA VAL A 125 5.21 6.10 5.55
C VAL A 125 4.13 7.17 5.73
N ASN A 126 4.55 8.44 5.60
CA ASN A 126 3.71 9.62 5.50
C ASN A 126 3.74 10.19 4.07
N ALA A 127 2.64 10.05 3.33
CA ALA A 127 2.57 10.47 1.93
C ALA A 127 2.60 12.00 1.72
N GLN A 128 2.54 12.81 2.78
CA GLN A 128 2.71 14.26 2.71
C GLN A 128 4.19 14.70 2.78
N GLU A 129 5.08 13.81 3.23
CA GLU A 129 6.47 14.15 3.50
C GLU A 129 7.34 13.87 2.29
N ALA A 130 8.22 14.82 1.97
CA ALA A 130 9.19 14.69 0.89
C ALA A 130 10.33 13.73 1.25
N ASN A 131 10.63 13.61 2.56
CA ASN A 131 11.69 12.76 3.06
C ASN A 131 11.21 12.04 4.33
N GLN A 132 11.00 10.73 4.22
CA GLN A 132 10.46 9.93 5.33
C GLN A 132 11.44 9.86 6.48
N SER A 133 12.74 9.71 6.21
CA SER A 133 13.76 9.59 7.25
C SER A 133 13.90 10.88 8.06
N ALA A 134 13.91 12.04 7.42
CA ALA A 134 13.94 13.34 8.09
C ALA A 134 12.71 13.53 9.00
N TRP A 135 11.53 13.20 8.50
CA TRP A 135 10.29 13.27 9.28
C TRP A 135 10.30 12.27 10.45
N LEU A 136 10.68 11.01 10.22
CA LEU A 136 10.75 9.99 11.27
C LEU A 136 11.79 10.33 12.35
N ASN A 137 12.92 10.93 11.98
CA ASN A 137 13.93 11.42 12.94
C ASN A 137 13.40 12.51 13.89
N VAL A 138 12.39 13.28 13.46
CA VAL A 138 11.72 14.27 14.31
C VAL A 138 10.62 13.62 15.14
N GLN A 139 9.89 12.66 14.57
CA GLN A 139 8.68 12.12 15.18
C GLN A 139 8.92 10.97 16.16
N MET A 140 9.88 10.08 15.89
CA MET A 140 10.00 8.83 16.66
C MET A 140 11.41 8.26 16.75
N GLY A 141 12.23 8.47 15.74
CA GLY A 141 13.51 7.80 15.58
C GLY A 141 14.69 8.74 15.74
N THR A 142 15.88 8.15 15.76
CA THR A 142 17.16 8.82 15.53
C THR A 142 17.98 7.95 14.60
N ASN A 143 18.80 8.57 13.74
CA ASN A 143 19.59 7.88 12.73
C ASN A 143 18.74 7.09 11.73
N VAL A 144 17.52 7.54 11.44
CA VAL A 144 16.78 7.05 10.28
C VAL A 144 17.48 7.59 9.04
N GLU A 145 17.97 6.71 8.18
CA GLU A 145 18.67 7.08 6.95
C GLU A 145 17.72 7.08 5.75
N PRO A 146 17.89 7.97 4.75
CA PRO A 146 17.07 7.98 3.54
C PRO A 146 17.54 6.86 2.59
N GLY A 147 17.21 5.61 2.93
CA GLY A 147 17.61 4.44 2.14
C GLY A 147 16.68 3.25 2.30
N PHE A 148 17.09 2.10 1.76
CA PHE A 148 16.27 0.91 1.73
C PHE A 148 16.35 0.12 3.04
N TYR A 149 15.21 -0.16 3.66
CA TYR A 149 15.10 -0.93 4.89
C TYR A 149 14.52 -2.32 4.60
N TRP A 150 15.23 -3.36 5.04
CA TRP A 150 14.77 -4.73 4.88
C TRP A 150 13.45 -4.98 5.60
N SER A 151 12.56 -5.74 4.95
CA SER A 151 11.48 -6.47 5.61
C SER A 151 11.78 -7.96 5.66
N CYS A 152 11.07 -8.70 6.52
CA CYS A 152 11.15 -10.15 6.59
C CYS A 152 10.32 -10.86 5.50
N THR A 153 9.66 -10.11 4.62
CA THR A 153 8.82 -10.67 3.54
C THR A 153 9.70 -11.04 2.34
N THR A 154 9.74 -12.33 1.99
CA THR A 154 10.46 -12.81 0.79
C THR A 154 9.67 -12.46 -0.47
N ASN A 155 10.34 -12.22 -1.61
CA ASN A 155 9.65 -12.14 -2.90
C ASN A 155 9.25 -13.55 -3.37
N SER A 156 7.93 -13.79 -3.49
CA SER A 156 7.38 -15.08 -3.89
C SER A 156 7.73 -15.48 -5.34
N GLY A 157 7.95 -14.51 -6.22
CA GLY A 157 8.37 -14.74 -7.62
C GLY A 157 9.86 -15.01 -7.77
N ASP A 158 10.67 -14.53 -6.83
CA ASP A 158 12.11 -14.80 -6.78
C ASP A 158 12.62 -14.80 -5.34
N LYS A 159 12.82 -16.01 -4.80
CA LYS A 159 13.21 -16.24 -3.40
C LYS A 159 14.60 -15.71 -3.02
N PHE A 160 15.43 -15.35 -4.00
CA PHE A 160 16.73 -14.71 -3.77
C PHE A 160 16.59 -13.22 -3.42
N HIS A 161 15.39 -12.66 -3.55
CA HIS A 161 15.06 -11.28 -3.25
C HIS A 161 14.11 -11.20 -2.05
N ALA A 162 14.11 -10.06 -1.37
CA ALA A 162 13.18 -9.74 -0.28
C ALA A 162 12.60 -8.35 -0.48
N TRP A 163 11.43 -8.11 0.09
CA TRP A 163 10.80 -6.80 0.04
C TRP A 163 11.51 -5.82 0.99
N TYR A 164 11.60 -4.57 0.57
CA TYR A 164 12.11 -3.45 1.34
C TYR A 164 11.20 -2.23 1.16
N VAL A 165 11.34 -1.27 2.08
CA VAL A 165 10.73 0.06 1.97
C VAL A 165 11.84 1.09 1.90
N ASP A 166 11.75 2.02 0.96
CA ASP A 166 12.68 3.16 0.85
C ASP A 166 12.25 4.27 1.81
N MET A 167 13.07 4.57 2.83
CA MET A 167 12.82 5.66 3.79
C MET A 167 13.29 7.03 3.26
N GLY A 168 13.76 7.12 2.02
CA GLY A 168 13.85 8.38 1.30
C GLY A 168 12.45 8.84 0.86
N ASP A 169 11.74 8.01 0.09
CA ASP A 169 10.52 8.42 -0.61
C ASP A 169 9.24 7.63 -0.27
N GLY A 170 9.36 6.49 0.41
CA GLY A 170 8.24 5.62 0.79
C GLY A 170 7.89 4.51 -0.21
N SER A 171 8.69 4.28 -1.25
CA SER A 171 8.48 3.22 -2.25
C SER A 171 8.66 1.83 -1.64
N VAL A 172 7.97 0.84 -2.23
CA VAL A 172 7.95 -0.55 -1.75
C VAL A 172 8.31 -1.48 -2.90
N SER A 173 9.42 -2.20 -2.76
CA SER A 173 10.05 -2.93 -3.87
C SER A 173 10.79 -4.18 -3.38
N ALA A 174 11.15 -5.07 -4.30
CA ALA A 174 11.94 -6.27 -4.07
C ALA A 174 13.02 -6.48 -5.14
N TYR A 175 13.63 -5.39 -5.61
CA TYR A 175 14.69 -5.40 -6.63
C TYR A 175 16.04 -5.93 -6.13
N TYR A 176 16.37 -5.76 -4.84
CA TYR A 176 17.66 -6.17 -4.29
C TYR A 176 17.67 -7.61 -3.83
N ASN A 177 18.76 -8.30 -4.13
CA ASN A 177 19.00 -9.66 -3.66
C ASN A 177 19.29 -9.66 -2.15
N LYS A 178 19.10 -10.81 -1.51
CA LYS A 178 19.31 -11.01 -0.06
C LYS A 178 20.76 -10.85 0.39
N GLU A 179 21.73 -10.84 -0.54
CA GLU A 179 23.15 -10.58 -0.28
C GLU A 179 23.49 -9.08 -0.29
N SER A 180 22.54 -8.20 -0.64
CA SER A 180 22.73 -6.75 -0.60
C SER A 180 22.70 -6.25 0.84
N LEU A 181 23.47 -5.20 1.11
CA LEU A 181 23.52 -4.52 2.40
C LEU A 181 22.45 -3.42 2.44
N LEU A 182 21.41 -3.62 3.25
CA LEU A 182 20.34 -2.63 3.47
C LEU A 182 20.19 -2.36 4.97
N TYR A 183 19.48 -1.27 5.30
CA TYR A 183 19.20 -0.86 6.67
C TYR A 183 18.21 -1.79 7.37
N VAL A 184 18.21 -1.73 8.70
CA VAL A 184 17.45 -2.64 9.56
C VAL A 184 16.75 -1.84 10.63
N TRP A 185 15.45 -2.09 10.82
CA TRP A 185 14.71 -1.53 11.93
C TRP A 185 13.84 -2.62 12.54
N PRO A 186 14.27 -3.26 13.64
CA PRO A 186 13.47 -4.31 14.25
C PRO A 186 12.23 -3.72 14.90
N VAL A 187 11.18 -4.53 14.98
CA VAL A 187 9.89 -4.17 15.55
C VAL A 187 9.50 -5.23 16.57
N ARG A 188 8.68 -4.84 17.54
CA ARG A 188 7.97 -5.77 18.42
C ARG A 188 6.48 -5.43 18.47
N SER A 189 5.69 -6.39 18.94
CA SER A 189 4.28 -6.14 19.22
C SER A 189 4.17 -5.26 20.46
N GLY A 190 3.29 -4.27 20.47
CA GLY A 190 3.00 -3.49 21.67
C GLY A 190 1.97 -4.15 22.57
N GLN A 191 1.83 -3.58 23.77
CA GLN A 191 0.81 -3.98 24.76
C GLN A 191 -0.51 -3.19 24.59
N SER A 192 -0.48 -2.11 23.81
CA SER A 192 -1.64 -1.28 23.48
C SER A 192 -2.27 -1.76 22.17
N GLY A 193 -3.60 -1.82 22.11
CA GLY A 193 -4.32 -2.06 20.86
C GLY A 193 -4.10 -0.93 19.84
N ALA A 194 -4.35 -1.21 18.56
CA ALA A 194 -4.26 -0.21 17.50
C ALA A 194 -5.40 0.82 17.59
N PHE A 195 -5.09 2.11 17.43
CA PHE A 195 -6.09 3.16 17.38
C PHE A 195 -7.05 2.96 16.19
N GLY A 196 -8.35 3.12 16.41
CA GLY A 196 -9.36 3.00 15.36
C GLY A 196 -9.41 1.64 14.67
N ASN A 197 -8.87 0.58 15.31
CA ASN A 197 -8.72 -0.76 14.73
C ASN A 197 -7.83 -0.77 13.46
N SER A 198 -6.83 0.11 13.43
CA SER A 198 -5.79 0.20 12.38
C SER A 198 -4.63 -0.77 12.60
N LEU A 199 -4.96 -2.02 12.96
CA LEU A 199 -3.99 -3.11 13.01
C LEU A 199 -3.39 -3.31 11.62
N VAL A 200 -2.08 -3.51 11.56
CA VAL A 200 -1.41 -3.86 10.30
C VAL A 200 -1.85 -5.26 9.89
N TRP A 201 -2.32 -5.44 8.66
CA TRP A 201 -2.73 -6.74 8.15
C TRP A 201 -1.52 -7.59 7.75
N SER A 202 -1.68 -8.91 7.88
CA SER A 202 -0.70 -9.87 7.38
C SER A 202 -0.50 -9.75 5.87
N THR A 203 0.67 -10.13 5.38
CA THR A 203 1.05 -9.98 3.96
C THR A 203 0.45 -11.05 3.05
N GLY A 204 -0.17 -12.09 3.62
CA GLY A 204 -0.60 -13.30 2.91
C GLY A 204 0.51 -14.34 2.72
N GLN A 205 1.77 -14.01 3.01
CA GLN A 205 2.87 -14.96 2.90
C GLN A 205 2.76 -16.07 3.96
N THR A 206 2.66 -17.32 3.51
CA THR A 206 2.57 -18.50 4.39
C THR A 206 3.71 -19.49 4.20
N THR A 207 4.40 -19.43 3.05
CA THR A 207 5.61 -20.21 2.78
C THR A 207 6.77 -19.64 3.56
N LYS A 208 7.38 -20.48 4.40
CA LYS A 208 8.61 -20.17 5.12
C LYS A 208 9.81 -20.45 4.23
N TYR A 209 10.66 -19.44 4.06
CA TYR A 209 11.94 -19.51 3.36
C TYR A 209 13.13 -19.49 4.32
N ALA A 210 12.98 -18.90 5.51
CA ALA A 210 13.96 -18.93 6.60
C ALA A 210 13.27 -18.83 7.97
N GLU A 211 13.98 -19.23 9.05
CA GLU A 211 13.48 -18.97 10.40
C GLU A 211 13.44 -17.47 10.71
N GLY A 212 12.30 -16.99 11.23
CA GLY A 212 12.11 -15.57 11.55
C GLY A 212 11.67 -14.70 10.36
N ASP A 213 11.40 -15.31 9.21
CA ASP A 213 10.81 -14.62 8.06
C ASP A 213 9.27 -14.46 8.18
N ASP A 214 8.67 -13.73 7.26
CA ASP A 214 7.24 -13.43 7.29
C ASP A 214 6.36 -14.69 7.17
N GLY A 215 6.78 -15.68 6.37
CA GLY A 215 6.07 -16.96 6.25
C GLY A 215 6.13 -17.81 7.53
N ALA A 216 7.20 -17.70 8.30
CA ALA A 216 7.36 -18.32 9.61
C ALA A 216 6.58 -17.58 10.71
N LEU A 217 6.64 -16.24 10.73
CA LEU A 217 6.09 -15.42 11.81
C LEU A 217 4.62 -15.06 11.60
N ARG A 218 4.18 -14.90 10.34
CA ARG A 218 2.81 -14.57 9.89
C ARG A 218 2.16 -13.45 10.71
N LYS A 219 2.92 -12.37 10.93
CA LYS A 219 2.49 -11.26 11.79
C LYS A 219 1.49 -10.36 11.08
N GLY A 220 0.74 -9.60 11.87
CA GLY A 220 -0.38 -8.77 11.44
C GLY A 220 -1.73 -9.50 11.50
N MET A 221 -2.81 -8.75 11.26
CA MET A 221 -4.16 -9.31 11.27
C MET A 221 -4.30 -10.38 10.18
N ALA A 222 -4.73 -11.58 10.60
CA ALA A 222 -4.99 -12.67 9.69
C ALA A 222 -6.16 -12.33 8.76
N TRP A 223 -6.07 -12.76 7.51
CA TRP A 223 -7.14 -12.49 6.56
C TRP A 223 -8.39 -13.33 6.84
N PRO A 224 -9.59 -12.75 6.68
CA PRO A 224 -10.83 -13.51 6.77
C PRO A 224 -10.91 -14.55 5.67
N LYS A 225 -11.66 -15.63 5.92
CA LYS A 225 -11.94 -16.69 4.94
C LYS A 225 -13.46 -16.81 4.74
N PRO A 226 -14.00 -16.45 3.57
CA PRO A 226 -13.30 -15.92 2.39
C PRO A 226 -12.82 -14.48 2.58
N ARG A 227 -11.72 -14.11 1.91
CA ARG A 227 -11.19 -12.72 1.91
C ARG A 227 -12.06 -11.77 1.10
N PHE A 228 -12.56 -12.24 -0.04
CA PHE A 228 -13.43 -11.47 -0.92
C PHE A 228 -14.79 -12.13 -1.03
N LYS A 229 -15.84 -11.31 -1.04
CA LYS A 229 -17.21 -11.72 -1.29
C LYS A 229 -17.68 -11.08 -2.60
N ASP A 230 -18.02 -11.91 -3.57
CA ASP A 230 -18.76 -11.47 -4.75
C ASP A 230 -20.20 -11.13 -4.35
N ASN A 231 -20.65 -9.92 -4.66
CA ASN A 231 -21.99 -9.45 -4.30
C ASN A 231 -23.05 -9.77 -5.36
N GLY A 232 -22.68 -10.41 -6.47
CA GLY A 232 -23.62 -10.77 -7.55
C GLY A 232 -24.10 -9.57 -8.39
N ASN A 233 -23.64 -8.36 -8.08
CA ASN A 233 -24.00 -7.11 -8.76
C ASN A 233 -22.77 -6.44 -9.43
N GLN A 234 -21.77 -7.24 -9.82
CA GLN A 234 -20.49 -6.78 -10.38
C GLN A 234 -19.63 -5.95 -9.42
N THR A 235 -19.93 -5.97 -8.11
CA THR A 235 -19.03 -5.49 -7.06
C THR A 235 -18.49 -6.65 -6.23
N VAL A 236 -17.36 -6.40 -5.57
CA VAL A 236 -16.70 -7.34 -4.67
C VAL A 236 -16.45 -6.62 -3.35
N THR A 237 -16.94 -7.18 -2.25
CA THR A 237 -16.59 -6.72 -0.90
C THR A 237 -15.30 -7.38 -0.45
N ASP A 238 -14.35 -6.56 0.00
CA ASP A 238 -13.20 -7.01 0.75
C ASP A 238 -13.60 -7.18 2.22
N ASN A 239 -13.66 -8.42 2.71
CA ASN A 239 -14.05 -8.72 4.08
C ASN A 239 -12.99 -8.29 5.10
N LEU A 240 -11.73 -8.06 4.69
CA LEU A 240 -10.71 -7.53 5.59
C LEU A 240 -10.95 -6.06 5.86
N THR A 241 -11.17 -5.25 4.82
CA THR A 241 -11.21 -3.78 4.94
C THR A 241 -12.63 -3.22 5.01
N GLY A 242 -13.63 -4.01 4.61
CA GLY A 242 -15.00 -3.57 4.39
C GLY A 242 -15.19 -2.71 3.13
N LEU A 243 -14.13 -2.49 2.33
CA LEU A 243 -14.20 -1.72 1.10
C LEU A 243 -14.93 -2.51 0.00
N VAL A 244 -15.57 -1.78 -0.90
CA VAL A 244 -16.25 -2.34 -2.07
C VAL A 244 -15.49 -1.95 -3.32
N TRP A 245 -15.14 -2.95 -4.11
CA TRP A 245 -14.38 -2.80 -5.34
C TRP A 245 -15.26 -3.15 -6.53
N SER A 246 -15.02 -2.52 -7.67
CA SER A 246 -15.55 -3.05 -8.93
C SER A 246 -14.96 -4.43 -9.21
N LYS A 247 -15.79 -5.37 -9.70
CA LYS A 247 -15.36 -6.73 -10.04
C LYS A 247 -14.45 -6.76 -11.28
N ASP A 248 -14.66 -5.83 -12.20
CA ASP A 248 -13.81 -5.65 -13.38
C ASP A 248 -12.64 -4.72 -13.04
N ALA A 249 -11.46 -5.28 -12.89
CA ALA A 249 -10.22 -4.56 -12.61
C ALA A 249 -9.56 -3.99 -13.90
N GLY A 250 -10.22 -4.07 -15.06
CA GLY A 250 -9.66 -3.67 -16.36
C GLY A 250 -9.99 -2.25 -16.81
N THR A 251 -10.29 -1.33 -15.87
CA THR A 251 -10.97 -0.05 -16.15
C THR A 251 -12.36 -0.28 -16.77
N PRO A 252 -13.41 -0.48 -15.95
CA PRO A 252 -14.75 -0.82 -16.43
C PRO A 252 -15.28 0.12 -17.53
N THR A 253 -16.03 -0.39 -18.50
CA THR A 253 -16.72 0.47 -19.47
C THR A 253 -18.17 0.67 -19.07
N VAL A 254 -18.60 1.92 -18.90
CA VAL A 254 -19.91 2.25 -18.31
C VAL A 254 -20.59 3.32 -19.17
N GLY A 255 -21.51 2.93 -20.04
CA GLY A 255 -22.19 3.87 -20.93
C GLY A 255 -21.22 4.76 -21.72
N ALA A 256 -21.30 6.08 -21.50
CA ALA A 256 -20.40 7.07 -22.09
C ALA A 256 -19.04 7.19 -21.37
N CYS A 257 -18.90 6.67 -20.15
CA CYS A 257 -17.64 6.65 -19.41
C CYS A 257 -16.68 5.62 -20.05
N LYS A 258 -15.68 6.13 -20.77
CA LYS A 258 -14.71 5.32 -21.51
C LYS A 258 -13.28 5.76 -21.14
N GLY A 259 -12.44 4.81 -20.72
CA GLY A 259 -10.99 5.01 -20.71
C GLY A 259 -10.35 4.92 -22.12
N ILE A 260 -9.05 5.21 -22.23
CA ILE A 260 -8.33 5.33 -23.52
C ILE A 260 -7.49 4.06 -23.80
N ARG A 261 -7.24 3.67 -25.06
CA ARG A 261 -6.26 2.60 -25.39
C ARG A 261 -4.84 3.19 -25.42
N ARG A 262 -3.83 2.51 -24.89
CA ARG A 262 -2.42 2.84 -25.19
C ARG A 262 -2.21 2.75 -26.71
N THR A 263 -1.93 3.87 -27.37
CA THR A 263 -1.38 3.87 -28.73
C THR A 263 -0.27 4.91 -28.81
N SER A 264 0.90 4.49 -29.29
CA SER A 264 2.08 5.33 -29.50
C SER A 264 1.83 6.39 -30.59
N GLY A 265 2.15 7.66 -30.31
CA GLY A 265 2.27 8.74 -31.29
C GLY A 265 1.41 9.97 -31.03
N TRP A 266 2.01 11.17 -31.11
CA TRP A 266 1.39 12.49 -30.91
C TRP A 266 0.23 12.81 -31.86
N GLN A 267 0.18 12.19 -33.04
CA GLN A 267 -0.81 12.47 -34.09
C GLN A 267 -2.26 12.08 -33.72
N LYS A 268 -2.46 11.16 -32.76
CA LYS A 268 -3.80 10.67 -32.37
C LYS A 268 -4.41 11.36 -31.15
N THR A 269 -3.64 12.20 -30.47
CA THR A 269 -4.18 13.20 -29.52
C THR A 269 -5.10 14.20 -30.24
N LEU A 270 -4.90 14.42 -31.54
CA LEU A 270 -5.78 15.23 -32.39
C LEU A 270 -7.10 14.51 -32.76
N ASP A 271 -7.07 13.18 -32.95
CA ASP A 271 -8.29 12.39 -33.21
C ASP A 271 -9.16 12.26 -31.94
N TYR A 272 -8.54 12.39 -30.76
CA TYR A 272 -9.23 12.55 -29.47
C TYR A 272 -10.06 13.84 -29.39
N VAL A 273 -9.51 14.98 -29.86
CA VAL A 273 -10.29 16.24 -29.95
C VAL A 273 -11.50 16.05 -30.86
N LYS A 274 -11.35 15.34 -31.99
CA LYS A 274 -12.43 15.09 -32.97
C LYS A 274 -13.55 14.17 -32.44
N CYS A 275 -13.24 13.15 -31.64
CA CYS A 275 -14.28 12.29 -31.03
C CYS A 275 -15.07 13.04 -29.93
N PHE A 276 -14.44 14.01 -29.21
CA PHE A 276 -15.09 14.76 -28.13
C PHE A 276 -15.84 16.03 -28.60
N THR A 277 -15.49 16.60 -29.76
CA THR A 277 -16.21 17.71 -30.40
C THR A 277 -17.39 17.26 -31.28
N ARG A 278 -17.75 15.95 -31.25
CA ARG A 278 -18.79 15.32 -32.11
C ARG A 278 -18.52 15.39 -33.61
N ILE A 279 -17.24 15.35 -34.04
CA ILE A 279 -16.89 15.48 -35.46
C ILE A 279 -16.92 14.12 -36.19
N ASP A 280 -16.71 12.98 -35.53
CA ASP A 280 -16.73 11.66 -36.19
C ASP A 280 -17.03 10.48 -35.25
N GLU A 281 -18.17 9.80 -35.45
CA GLU A 281 -18.57 8.60 -34.70
C GLU A 281 -17.82 7.32 -35.10
N ASN A 282 -17.29 7.24 -36.32
CA ASN A 282 -16.59 6.05 -36.82
C ASN A 282 -15.17 5.95 -36.24
N ALA A 283 -14.56 7.08 -35.86
CA ALA A 283 -13.32 7.13 -35.09
C ALA A 283 -13.45 6.45 -33.71
N CYS A 284 -14.65 6.47 -33.11
CA CYS A 284 -14.90 5.95 -31.76
C CYS A 284 -15.27 4.43 -31.74
N LYS A 285 -15.50 3.77 -32.90
CA LYS A 285 -15.95 2.35 -33.02
C LYS A 285 -14.83 1.31 -33.10
N SER A 286 -13.57 1.68 -33.38
CA SER A 286 -12.46 0.74 -33.67
C SER A 286 -11.64 0.28 -32.45
N ILE A 287 -12.09 0.54 -31.21
CA ILE A 287 -11.25 0.45 -30.00
C ILE A 287 -11.72 -0.67 -29.05
N GLY A 288 -11.09 -1.84 -29.15
CA GLY A 288 -11.31 -3.01 -28.29
C GLY A 288 -10.38 -3.09 -27.05
N LYS A 289 -11.02 -3.46 -25.92
CA LYS A 289 -10.59 -4.08 -24.63
C LYS A 289 -9.14 -3.90 -24.13
N ALA A 290 -8.88 -2.75 -23.50
CA ALA A 290 -8.14 -2.52 -22.24
C ALA A 290 -7.74 -1.04 -22.21
N ARG A 291 -8.21 -0.30 -21.22
CA ARG A 291 -8.28 1.17 -21.30
C ARG A 291 -7.44 1.86 -20.21
N ALA A 292 -6.20 2.22 -20.55
CA ALA A 292 -5.32 3.00 -19.71
C ALA A 292 -5.46 4.51 -19.99
N MET A 293 -5.43 5.37 -18.97
CA MET A 293 -5.56 6.81 -19.12
C MET A 293 -4.57 7.57 -18.23
N ASN A 294 -4.27 8.82 -18.56
CA ASN A 294 -3.43 9.63 -17.68
C ASN A 294 -4.15 9.93 -16.36
N TRP A 295 -3.43 10.50 -15.40
CA TRP A 295 -3.94 10.67 -14.05
C TRP A 295 -5.17 11.60 -13.99
N GLN A 296 -5.17 12.71 -14.74
CA GLN A 296 -6.32 13.63 -14.75
C GLN A 296 -7.57 12.95 -15.33
N ASN A 297 -7.41 12.25 -16.45
CA ASN A 297 -8.51 11.52 -17.06
C ASN A 297 -9.04 10.41 -16.14
N ALA A 298 -8.17 9.82 -15.29
CA ALA A 298 -8.59 8.84 -14.28
C ALA A 298 -9.50 9.47 -13.22
N MET A 299 -9.20 10.69 -12.78
CA MET A 299 -10.07 11.46 -11.87
C MET A 299 -11.40 11.83 -12.53
N ASP A 300 -11.37 12.31 -13.78
CA ASP A 300 -12.59 12.65 -14.53
C ASP A 300 -13.46 11.42 -14.78
N TYR A 301 -12.84 10.27 -15.06
CA TYR A 301 -13.50 8.99 -15.24
C TYR A 301 -14.23 8.55 -13.97
N ILE A 302 -13.63 8.72 -12.78
CA ILE A 302 -14.32 8.50 -11.50
C ILE A 302 -15.55 9.41 -11.37
N GLY A 303 -15.41 10.70 -11.70
CA GLY A 303 -16.55 11.62 -11.71
C GLY A 303 -17.68 11.15 -12.63
N CYS A 304 -17.34 10.60 -13.79
CA CYS A 304 -18.30 9.99 -14.72
C CYS A 304 -18.97 8.74 -14.14
N LEU A 305 -18.24 7.85 -13.48
CA LEU A 305 -18.81 6.67 -12.81
C LEU A 305 -19.86 7.08 -11.78
N ASN A 306 -19.56 8.12 -11.00
CA ASN A 306 -20.49 8.63 -9.99
C ASN A 306 -21.72 9.29 -10.63
N GLY A 307 -21.54 10.12 -11.66
CA GLY A 307 -22.65 10.76 -12.39
C GLY A 307 -23.55 9.79 -13.14
N THR A 308 -23.07 8.58 -13.45
CA THR A 308 -23.86 7.51 -14.10
C THR A 308 -24.42 6.48 -13.12
N ASN A 309 -24.23 6.68 -11.81
CA ASN A 309 -24.63 5.75 -10.76
C ASN A 309 -24.12 4.32 -11.03
N TYR A 310 -22.85 4.20 -11.42
CA TYR A 310 -22.25 2.94 -11.83
C TYR A 310 -22.39 1.86 -10.74
N LEU A 311 -23.02 0.73 -11.09
CA LEU A 311 -23.36 -0.37 -10.17
C LEU A 311 -24.19 0.05 -8.96
N GLY A 312 -25.02 1.09 -9.12
CA GLY A 312 -25.88 1.61 -8.06
C GLY A 312 -25.11 2.37 -6.96
N ARG A 313 -23.93 2.91 -7.30
CA ARG A 313 -23.10 3.71 -6.40
C ARG A 313 -22.65 5.01 -7.05
N ASP A 314 -22.55 6.05 -6.25
CA ASP A 314 -22.11 7.41 -6.60
C ASP A 314 -20.92 7.89 -5.75
N ASP A 315 -20.31 6.98 -4.98
CA ASP A 315 -19.19 7.23 -4.08
C ASP A 315 -17.88 6.54 -4.52
N TRP A 316 -17.76 6.19 -5.80
CA TRP A 316 -16.52 5.67 -6.36
C TRP A 316 -15.40 6.70 -6.26
N ARG A 317 -14.18 6.21 -6.02
CA ARG A 317 -12.94 6.97 -6.04
C ARG A 317 -11.80 6.17 -6.63
N LEU A 318 -10.72 6.87 -7.01
CA LEU A 318 -9.41 6.22 -7.11
C LEU A 318 -8.99 5.82 -5.69
N PRO A 319 -8.53 4.58 -5.48
CA PRO A 319 -8.03 4.17 -4.18
C PRO A 319 -6.81 5.01 -3.83
N ASN A 320 -6.65 5.37 -2.56
CA ASN A 320 -5.34 5.83 -2.09
C ASN A 320 -4.34 4.66 -2.08
N ARG A 321 -3.06 4.94 -1.89
CA ARG A 321 -2.02 3.89 -1.96
C ARG A 321 -2.24 2.76 -0.96
N LYS A 322 -2.73 3.05 0.26
CA LYS A 322 -2.96 2.04 1.30
C LYS A 322 -4.16 1.15 0.97
N GLU A 323 -5.23 1.73 0.42
CA GLU A 323 -6.39 0.99 -0.07
C GLU A 323 -6.01 -0.01 -1.17
N LEU A 324 -5.24 0.43 -2.18
CA LEU A 324 -4.84 -0.44 -3.28
C LEU A 324 -3.83 -1.51 -2.84
N MET A 325 -2.88 -1.15 -1.96
CA MET A 325 -1.94 -2.10 -1.36
C MET A 325 -2.62 -3.16 -0.51
N SER A 326 -3.76 -2.86 0.12
CA SER A 326 -4.46 -3.81 0.98
C SER A 326 -4.97 -5.05 0.24
N LEU A 327 -5.10 -4.98 -1.09
CA LEU A 327 -5.45 -6.13 -1.95
C LEU A 327 -4.30 -7.11 -2.16
N VAL A 328 -3.05 -6.68 -1.95
CA VAL A 328 -1.85 -7.41 -2.37
C VAL A 328 -1.57 -8.61 -1.44
N ASP A 329 -1.48 -9.80 -2.06
CA ASP A 329 -0.97 -11.04 -1.48
C ASP A 329 0.50 -11.25 -1.85
N ARG A 330 1.40 -11.04 -0.89
CA ARG A 330 2.85 -11.25 -1.02
C ARG A 330 3.23 -12.74 -1.01
N GLY A 331 2.29 -13.64 -0.71
CA GLY A 331 2.43 -15.08 -0.97
C GLY A 331 2.21 -15.44 -2.44
N GLY A 332 1.42 -14.65 -3.17
CA GLY A 332 1.24 -14.72 -4.62
C GLY A 332 2.21 -13.83 -5.38
N PHE A 333 2.28 -13.96 -6.71
CA PHE A 333 3.18 -13.16 -7.56
C PHE A 333 2.47 -12.48 -8.73
N MET A 334 1.69 -13.24 -9.53
CA MET A 334 1.09 -12.71 -10.76
C MET A 334 -0.28 -13.36 -11.06
N PRO A 335 -1.41 -12.74 -10.67
CA PRO A 335 -1.48 -11.54 -9.83
C PRO A 335 -1.18 -11.85 -8.35
N PRO A 336 -0.70 -10.88 -7.55
CA PRO A 336 -0.55 -10.99 -6.11
C PRO A 336 -1.91 -10.72 -5.44
N LEU A 337 -2.86 -11.61 -5.69
CA LEU A 337 -4.18 -11.55 -5.06
C LEU A 337 -4.45 -12.89 -4.37
N PRO A 338 -5.22 -12.89 -3.26
CA PRO A 338 -5.66 -14.11 -2.61
C PRO A 338 -6.23 -15.13 -3.62
N SER A 339 -5.81 -16.38 -3.51
CA SER A 339 -6.29 -17.46 -4.38
C SER A 339 -7.83 -17.56 -4.35
N GLY A 340 -8.44 -17.76 -5.52
CA GLY A 340 -9.88 -17.83 -5.68
C GLY A 340 -10.60 -16.47 -5.67
N HIS A 341 -9.87 -15.35 -5.81
CA HIS A 341 -10.49 -14.02 -5.88
C HIS A 341 -11.54 -13.92 -7.01
N PRO A 342 -12.63 -13.15 -6.81
CA PRO A 342 -13.71 -13.03 -7.80
C PRO A 342 -13.43 -12.00 -8.91
N PHE A 343 -12.35 -11.22 -8.79
CA PHE A 343 -12.01 -10.16 -9.75
C PHE A 343 -11.74 -10.68 -11.17
N LYS A 344 -12.13 -9.88 -12.16
CA LYS A 344 -11.96 -10.13 -13.59
C LYS A 344 -11.05 -9.07 -14.21
N ASN A 345 -10.39 -9.42 -15.31
CA ASN A 345 -9.52 -8.51 -16.06
C ASN A 345 -8.44 -7.81 -15.21
N VAL A 346 -7.89 -8.51 -14.21
CA VAL A 346 -6.74 -8.02 -13.46
C VAL A 346 -5.56 -7.87 -14.41
N GLN A 347 -4.93 -6.70 -14.41
CA GLN A 347 -3.86 -6.37 -15.34
C GLN A 347 -2.53 -6.85 -14.77
N THR A 348 -1.90 -7.80 -15.47
CA THR A 348 -0.64 -8.43 -15.05
C THR A 348 0.43 -8.44 -16.15
N ALA A 349 0.27 -7.62 -17.19
CA ALA A 349 1.32 -7.46 -18.20
C ALA A 349 2.36 -6.43 -17.73
N ALA A 350 3.56 -6.51 -18.29
CA ALA A 350 4.71 -5.80 -17.74
C ALA A 350 4.64 -4.27 -17.85
N ASP A 351 3.73 -3.75 -18.66
CA ASP A 351 3.57 -2.34 -18.98
C ASP A 351 2.25 -1.75 -18.44
N ARG A 352 1.66 -2.42 -17.44
CA ARG A 352 0.32 -2.11 -16.91
C ARG A 352 0.39 -1.86 -15.41
N TRP A 353 -0.11 -0.69 -15.01
CA TRP A 353 -0.04 -0.19 -13.64
C TRP A 353 -1.39 0.35 -13.20
N TYR A 354 -1.71 0.17 -11.92
CA TYR A 354 -2.92 0.73 -11.32
C TYR A 354 -2.60 2.04 -10.61
N VAL A 355 -3.27 3.12 -11.00
CA VAL A 355 -3.07 4.46 -10.41
C VAL A 355 -3.78 4.58 -9.07
N THR A 356 -3.22 5.40 -8.18
CA THR A 356 -3.85 5.80 -6.92
C THR A 356 -4.27 7.28 -6.95
N SER A 357 -5.04 7.71 -5.96
CA SER A 357 -5.32 9.13 -5.70
C SER A 357 -4.18 9.85 -4.96
N THR A 358 -3.14 9.13 -4.52
CA THR A 358 -2.06 9.65 -3.69
C THR A 358 -0.94 10.24 -4.55
N THR A 359 -0.67 11.54 -4.41
CA THR A 359 0.49 12.21 -5.03
C THR A 359 1.79 11.76 -4.36
N SER A 360 2.88 11.64 -5.12
CA SER A 360 4.20 11.40 -4.54
C SER A 360 4.88 12.72 -4.21
N VAL A 361 4.96 13.09 -2.93
CA VAL A 361 5.74 14.28 -2.54
C VAL A 361 7.24 14.01 -2.63
N GLY A 362 7.71 12.84 -2.19
CA GLY A 362 9.14 12.50 -2.15
C GLY A 362 9.85 12.39 -3.49
N ARG A 363 9.18 11.91 -4.55
CA ARG A 363 9.71 11.92 -5.93
C ARG A 363 9.24 13.10 -6.78
N GLY A 364 8.70 14.15 -6.15
CA GLY A 364 8.17 15.33 -6.82
C GLY A 364 6.67 15.24 -7.13
N THR A 365 5.96 16.34 -6.88
CA THR A 365 4.49 16.45 -6.85
C THR A 365 3.79 16.28 -8.20
N ALA A 366 4.54 16.30 -9.30
CA ALA A 366 4.10 15.86 -10.63
C ALA A 366 3.95 14.33 -10.74
N GLY A 367 4.45 13.59 -9.75
CA GLY A 367 4.37 12.14 -9.64
C GLY A 367 3.13 11.65 -8.88
N VAL A 368 2.68 10.45 -9.21
CA VAL A 368 1.60 9.73 -8.52
C VAL A 368 2.06 8.31 -8.19
N TRP A 369 1.64 7.81 -7.04
CA TRP A 369 1.84 6.40 -6.69
C TRP A 369 1.00 5.48 -7.56
N PHE A 370 1.62 4.38 -8.00
CA PHE A 370 0.93 3.27 -8.64
C PHE A 370 1.24 1.94 -7.93
N VAL A 371 0.37 0.95 -8.12
CA VAL A 371 0.61 -0.43 -7.71
C VAL A 371 0.74 -1.32 -8.93
N TYR A 372 1.80 -2.13 -8.95
CA TYR A 372 2.16 -3.00 -10.07
C TYR A 372 1.89 -4.46 -9.75
N MET A 373 0.75 -4.95 -10.26
CA MET A 373 0.28 -6.31 -10.02
C MET A 373 1.07 -7.39 -10.77
N SER A 374 1.91 -7.03 -11.74
CA SER A 374 2.73 -8.01 -12.47
C SER A 374 4.02 -8.38 -11.73
N GLY A 375 4.47 -7.53 -10.81
CA GLY A 375 5.67 -7.74 -10.01
C GLY A 375 5.40 -8.13 -8.55
N GLY A 376 4.30 -8.81 -8.25
CA GLY A 376 4.01 -9.14 -6.86
C GLY A 376 3.57 -7.94 -6.00
N GLY A 377 3.21 -6.81 -6.61
CA GLY A 377 2.61 -5.65 -5.94
C GLY A 377 3.59 -4.53 -5.59
N TYR A 378 4.55 -4.19 -6.46
CA TYR A 378 5.43 -3.04 -6.24
C TYR A 378 4.60 -1.76 -6.09
N VAL A 379 5.11 -0.83 -5.28
CA VAL A 379 4.52 0.49 -5.06
C VAL A 379 5.58 1.53 -5.39
N ASP A 380 5.40 2.23 -6.49
CA ASP A 380 6.38 3.15 -7.04
C ASP A 380 5.67 4.34 -7.69
N VAL A 381 6.44 5.26 -8.28
CA VAL A 381 5.97 6.55 -8.75
C VAL A 381 6.15 6.68 -10.26
N MET A 382 5.14 7.24 -10.93
CA MET A 382 5.20 7.66 -12.33
C MET A 382 4.63 9.07 -12.48
N GLY A 383 4.99 9.77 -13.55
CA GLY A 383 4.46 11.11 -13.83
C GLY A 383 2.96 11.11 -14.16
N LYS A 384 2.20 12.01 -13.54
CA LYS A 384 0.75 12.19 -13.72
C LYS A 384 0.36 12.47 -15.17
N HIS A 385 1.13 13.33 -15.85
CA HIS A 385 0.87 13.78 -17.22
C HIS A 385 1.44 12.84 -18.29
N SER A 386 2.63 12.29 -18.06
CA SER A 386 3.40 11.55 -19.08
C SER A 386 3.09 10.06 -19.14
N ASN A 387 2.36 9.52 -18.16
CA ASN A 387 2.05 8.08 -18.08
C ASN A 387 0.55 7.83 -18.12
N VAL A 388 0.22 6.56 -18.40
CA VAL A 388 -1.15 6.07 -18.49
C VAL A 388 -1.31 4.85 -17.61
N PHE A 389 -2.48 4.72 -17.01
CA PHE A 389 -2.75 3.79 -15.94
C PHE A 389 -4.13 3.15 -16.07
N TYR A 390 -4.28 1.98 -15.47
CA TYR A 390 -5.57 1.36 -15.24
C TYR A 390 -6.20 1.91 -13.97
N VAL A 391 -7.52 1.99 -14.00
CA VAL A 391 -8.33 2.45 -12.87
C VAL A 391 -9.06 1.25 -12.29
N TRP A 392 -8.87 1.02 -11.00
CA TRP A 392 -9.62 0.04 -10.23
C TRP A 392 -10.42 0.77 -9.14
N PRO A 393 -11.67 1.18 -9.45
CA PRO A 393 -12.48 1.97 -8.54
C PRO A 393 -12.75 1.24 -7.23
N VAL A 394 -12.65 1.99 -6.14
CA VAL A 394 -13.04 1.59 -4.79
C VAL A 394 -14.14 2.52 -4.26
N SER A 395 -14.94 2.01 -3.35
CA SER A 395 -16.08 2.66 -2.72
C SER A 395 -16.23 2.17 -1.28
N GLY A 396 -16.96 2.92 -0.44
CA GLY A 396 -17.06 2.65 1.00
C GLY A 396 -16.12 3.49 1.86
N ARG A 397 -15.99 3.11 3.15
CA ARG A 397 -15.55 3.92 4.31
C ARG A 397 -14.69 5.14 3.95
N ARG A 398 -15.25 6.33 4.21
CA ARG A 398 -14.57 7.64 4.14
C ARG A 398 -14.05 8.00 5.52
#